data_AF-A0A5C6FV51-F1
#
_entry.id   AF-A0A5C6FV51-F1
#
_cell.length_a   1.000
_cell.length_b   1.000
_cell.length_c   1.000
_cell.angle_alpha   90.00
_cell.angle_beta   90.00
_cell.angle_gamma   90.00
#
_symmetry.space_group_name_H-M   'P 1'
#
loop_
_entity.id
_entity.type
_entity.pdbx_description
1 polymer ?
#
loop_
_entity_poly.entity_id
_entity_poly.type
_entity_poly.pdbx_seq_one_letter_code
_entity_poly.pdbx_strand_id
1 'polypeptide(L)'
;MKRQNHRRSVRPRRLGVQPLESRKLMAGDVAVDVDISGSRMDVELTGDGWSNGVEVRQIGDYLHINGLNHGGAATTIEGQASYVLATKFYTGSQWVSLDDLRIELNGGDDHVLIRDVRMNAFTHSDLEIRTGRGNDRITMMDVTVLNDIDLDDDAWQDGNDYWWMRNIDVGGKLEADMGDGFDTFVASYLDADHLDVNSGRHNDYVSLFGIDVDELDVQLSSGNDRLRIDASDAVFADLDGGADDDVLDVNGTGFYANGFNAVAASDDFETIYS
;
A
#
# COMPACT_ATOMS: atom_id res chain seq x y z
N MET A 1 -70.26 4.25 47.87
CA MET A 1 -68.82 4.22 47.52
C MET A 1 -68.65 3.48 46.20
N LYS A 2 -68.36 4.20 45.09
CA LYS A 2 -68.11 3.61 43.76
C LYS A 2 -66.60 3.44 43.57
N ARG A 3 -66.13 2.21 43.32
CA ARG A 3 -64.72 1.91 43.00
C ARG A 3 -64.45 2.17 41.52
N GLN A 4 -63.49 3.05 41.21
CA GLN A 4 -62.99 3.26 39.85
C GLN A 4 -61.94 2.19 39.51
N ASN A 5 -62.17 1.42 38.44
CA ASN A 5 -61.18 0.52 37.86
C ASN A 5 -60.25 1.30 36.92
N HIS A 6 -58.97 1.38 37.24
CA HIS A 6 -57.95 1.86 36.30
C HIS A 6 -57.51 0.72 35.36
N ARG A 7 -57.89 0.80 34.08
CA ARG A 7 -57.34 -0.05 33.03
C ARG A 7 -55.94 0.43 32.66
N ARG A 8 -54.90 -0.33 33.02
CA ARG A 8 -53.54 -0.15 32.51
C ARG A 8 -53.52 -0.53 31.02
N SER A 9 -53.25 0.45 30.16
CA SER A 9 -52.92 0.25 28.75
C SER A 9 -51.53 -0.38 28.65
N VAL A 10 -51.45 -1.62 28.18
CA VAL A 10 -50.18 -2.27 27.83
C VAL A 10 -49.88 -1.89 26.39
N ARG A 11 -48.91 -1.00 26.18
CA ARG A 11 -48.36 -0.72 24.85
C ARG A 11 -47.57 -1.94 24.38
N PRO A 12 -47.86 -2.53 23.21
CA PRO A 12 -47.04 -3.61 22.66
C PRO A 12 -45.65 -3.05 22.36
N ARG A 13 -44.61 -3.70 22.91
CA ARG A 13 -43.22 -3.43 22.52
C ARG A 13 -43.07 -3.86 21.07
N ARG A 14 -42.96 -2.90 20.16
CA ARG A 14 -42.55 -3.17 18.78
C ARG A 14 -41.08 -3.58 18.84
N LEU A 15 -40.78 -4.82 18.46
CA LEU A 15 -39.43 -5.22 18.10
C LEU A 15 -39.08 -4.44 16.84
N GLY A 16 -38.22 -3.43 16.98
CA GLY A 16 -37.61 -2.75 15.84
C GLY A 16 -36.66 -3.74 15.20
N VAL A 17 -37.11 -4.41 14.14
CA VAL A 17 -36.20 -5.05 13.21
C VAL A 17 -35.59 -3.89 12.43
N GLN A 18 -34.36 -3.51 12.76
CA GLN A 18 -33.58 -2.63 11.91
C GLN A 18 -33.45 -3.34 10.55
N PRO A 19 -33.65 -2.64 9.41
CA PRO A 19 -33.28 -3.21 8.13
C PRO A 19 -31.81 -3.63 8.23
N LEU A 20 -31.49 -4.82 7.72
CA LEU A 20 -30.11 -5.17 7.42
C LEU A 20 -29.62 -4.08 6.45
N GLU A 21 -28.96 -3.06 6.96
CA GLU A 21 -27.95 -2.36 6.18
C GLU A 21 -27.05 -3.45 5.61
N SER A 22 -26.80 -3.37 4.31
CA SER A 22 -26.12 -4.37 3.49
C SER A 22 -24.74 -4.69 4.06
N ARG A 23 -24.71 -5.52 5.10
CA ARG A 23 -23.49 -6.20 5.51
C ARG A 23 -23.19 -7.13 4.35
N LYS A 24 -22.25 -6.71 3.51
CA LYS A 24 -21.52 -7.60 2.60
C LYS A 24 -21.01 -8.71 3.53
N LEU A 25 -21.61 -9.89 3.45
CA LEU A 25 -21.14 -11.04 4.20
C LEU A 25 -19.87 -11.46 3.47
N MET A 26 -18.72 -11.24 4.10
CA MET A 26 -17.43 -11.71 3.58
C MET A 26 -17.51 -13.23 3.38
N ALA A 27 -17.28 -13.68 2.15
CA ALA A 27 -16.96 -15.07 1.89
C ALA A 27 -15.44 -15.17 1.97
N GLY A 28 -14.90 -15.80 3.00
CA GLY A 28 -13.44 -15.90 3.19
C GLY A 28 -12.83 -14.72 3.96
N ASP A 29 -11.50 -14.66 3.92
CA ASP A 29 -10.68 -13.74 4.71
C ASP A 29 -10.47 -12.42 3.95
N VAL A 30 -10.40 -12.47 2.61
CA VAL A 30 -10.34 -11.29 1.74
C VAL A 30 -11.49 -11.33 0.73
N ALA A 31 -12.26 -10.25 0.66
CA ALA A 31 -13.29 -10.04 -0.35
C ALA A 31 -12.75 -9.24 -1.55
N VAL A 32 -13.36 -9.42 -2.71
CA VAL A 32 -13.05 -8.69 -3.95
C VAL A 32 -14.30 -7.95 -4.40
N ASP A 33 -14.20 -6.63 -4.52
CA ASP A 33 -15.18 -5.79 -5.22
C ASP A 33 -14.65 -5.40 -6.59
N VAL A 34 -15.56 -5.36 -7.57
CA VAL A 34 -15.25 -4.91 -8.92
C VAL A 34 -16.33 -3.91 -9.33
N ASP A 35 -15.97 -2.63 -9.43
CA ASP A 35 -16.84 -1.61 -9.97
C ASP A 35 -16.49 -1.34 -11.44
N ILE A 36 -17.50 -1.25 -12.30
CA ILE A 36 -17.31 -0.99 -13.73
C ILE A 36 -18.13 0.23 -14.11
N SER A 37 -17.42 1.34 -14.37
CA SER A 37 -18.01 2.59 -14.79
C SER A 37 -17.51 2.99 -16.18
N GLY A 38 -18.37 2.80 -17.17
CA GLY A 38 -18.02 3.11 -18.56
C GLY A 38 -16.94 2.17 -19.11
N SER A 39 -15.77 2.72 -19.43
CA SER A 39 -14.60 1.96 -19.91
C SER A 39 -13.65 1.53 -18.80
N ARG A 40 -13.92 1.90 -17.56
CA ARG A 40 -13.03 1.73 -16.41
C ARG A 40 -13.48 0.56 -15.54
N MET A 41 -12.53 -0.08 -14.89
CA MET A 41 -12.78 -1.17 -13.95
C MET A 41 -11.87 -0.96 -12.74
N ASP A 42 -12.50 -0.71 -11.60
CA ASP A 42 -11.83 -0.47 -10.34
C ASP A 42 -11.96 -1.76 -9.53
N VAL A 43 -10.86 -2.21 -8.95
CA VAL A 43 -10.80 -3.46 -8.18
C VAL A 43 -10.40 -3.14 -6.76
N GLU A 44 -11.21 -3.58 -5.79
CA GLU A 44 -10.93 -3.40 -4.37
C GLU A 44 -10.83 -4.75 -3.67
N LEU A 45 -9.77 -4.97 -2.92
CA LEU A 45 -9.58 -6.12 -2.05
C LEU A 45 -9.75 -5.65 -0.61
N THR A 46 -10.68 -6.24 0.13
CA THR A 46 -10.93 -5.88 1.54
C THR A 46 -10.63 -7.09 2.44
N GLY A 47 -9.70 -6.97 3.36
CA GLY A 47 -9.38 -7.97 4.37
C GLY A 47 -10.37 -8.00 5.54
N ASP A 48 -10.26 -9.03 6.37
CA ASP A 48 -11.11 -9.27 7.55
C ASP A 48 -10.57 -8.64 8.85
N GLY A 49 -9.45 -7.89 8.77
CA GLY A 49 -8.75 -7.28 9.90
C GLY A 49 -7.94 -8.29 10.74
N TRP A 50 -7.60 -9.43 10.16
CA TRP A 50 -6.61 -10.39 10.68
C TRP A 50 -5.46 -10.53 9.68
N SER A 51 -4.41 -11.25 10.08
CA SER A 51 -3.28 -11.56 9.19
C SER A 51 -3.71 -12.25 7.89
N ASN A 52 -3.44 -11.58 6.78
CA ASN A 52 -3.76 -12.01 5.42
C ASN A 52 -2.51 -12.03 4.53
N GLY A 53 -2.36 -13.10 3.76
CA GLY A 53 -1.39 -13.17 2.68
C GLY A 53 -2.11 -13.08 1.33
N VAL A 54 -1.79 -12.07 0.52
CA VAL A 54 -2.42 -11.85 -0.79
C VAL A 54 -1.34 -11.68 -1.85
N GLU A 55 -1.46 -12.41 -2.95
CA GLU A 55 -0.72 -12.15 -4.18
C GLU A 55 -1.67 -11.60 -5.25
N VAL A 56 -1.32 -10.45 -5.82
CA VAL A 56 -1.94 -9.93 -7.04
C VAL A 56 -0.93 -10.03 -8.17
N ARG A 57 -1.28 -10.79 -9.20
CA ARG A 57 -0.42 -11.00 -10.36
C ARG A 57 -1.18 -10.88 -11.65
N GLN A 58 -0.66 -10.12 -12.60
CA GLN A 58 -1.21 -10.15 -13.95
C GLN A 58 -0.54 -11.22 -14.83
N ILE A 59 -1.34 -12.06 -15.48
CA ILE A 59 -0.91 -13.07 -16.45
C ILE A 59 -1.69 -12.85 -17.75
N GLY A 60 -1.06 -12.21 -18.73
CA GLY A 60 -1.76 -11.78 -19.95
C GLY A 60 -2.81 -10.71 -19.62
N ASP A 61 -4.04 -10.91 -20.09
CA ASP A 61 -5.16 -10.00 -19.85
C ASP A 61 -5.98 -10.39 -18.61
N TYR A 62 -5.37 -11.09 -17.65
CA TYR A 62 -6.04 -11.56 -16.43
C TYR A 62 -5.27 -11.17 -15.19
N LEU A 63 -5.97 -10.65 -14.18
CA LEU A 63 -5.47 -10.45 -12.84
C LEU A 63 -5.81 -11.69 -12.01
N HIS A 64 -4.79 -12.37 -11.52
CA HIS A 64 -4.87 -13.47 -10.59
C HIS A 64 -4.66 -12.93 -9.18
N ILE A 65 -5.67 -13.08 -8.34
CA ILE A 65 -5.63 -12.74 -6.92
C ILE A 65 -5.60 -14.06 -6.16
N ASN A 66 -4.48 -14.38 -5.53
CA ASN A 66 -4.26 -15.65 -4.83
C ASN A 66 -4.09 -15.40 -3.34
N GLY A 67 -4.70 -16.28 -2.54
CA GLY A 67 -4.40 -16.35 -1.12
C GLY A 67 -3.06 -17.04 -0.88
N LEU A 68 -2.23 -16.44 -0.03
CA LEU A 68 -0.94 -16.96 0.40
C LEU A 68 -1.05 -17.58 1.79
N ASN A 69 -0.07 -18.40 2.13
CA ASN A 69 0.12 -18.80 3.53
C ASN A 69 0.94 -17.72 4.24
N HIS A 70 0.35 -17.08 5.24
CA HIS A 70 1.00 -16.12 6.11
C HIS A 70 0.61 -16.41 7.56
N GLY A 71 1.54 -17.01 8.34
CA GLY A 71 1.33 -17.25 9.78
C GLY A 71 0.32 -18.34 10.16
N GLY A 72 -0.33 -19.04 9.22
CA GLY A 72 -1.40 -19.98 9.57
C GLY A 72 -1.97 -20.79 8.40
N ALA A 73 -3.31 -20.83 8.32
CA ALA A 73 -3.99 -21.36 7.14
C ALA A 73 -3.74 -20.41 5.95
N ALA A 74 -3.83 -20.91 4.72
CA ALA A 74 -3.78 -20.03 3.57
C ALA A 74 -5.00 -19.11 3.56
N THR A 75 -4.77 -17.82 3.35
CA THR A 75 -5.81 -16.82 3.14
C THR A 75 -6.74 -17.26 2.03
N THR A 76 -8.03 -16.98 2.20
CA THR A 76 -9.06 -17.27 1.21
C THR A 76 -9.59 -15.98 0.59
N ILE A 77 -9.65 -15.95 -0.74
CA ILE A 77 -10.17 -14.86 -1.55
C ILE A 77 -11.58 -15.26 -2.02
N GLU A 78 -12.61 -14.54 -1.61
CA GLU A 78 -14.02 -14.93 -1.86
C GLU A 78 -14.32 -16.38 -1.43
N GLY A 79 -13.68 -16.82 -0.34
CA GLY A 79 -13.80 -18.16 0.24
C GLY A 79 -13.10 -19.26 -0.58
N GLN A 80 -12.29 -18.90 -1.57
CA GLN A 80 -11.50 -19.81 -2.41
C GLN A 80 -10.01 -19.50 -2.28
N ALA A 81 -9.13 -20.35 -2.82
CA ALA A 81 -7.69 -20.07 -2.82
C ALA A 81 -7.27 -19.01 -3.86
N SER A 82 -8.10 -18.74 -4.87
CA SER A 82 -7.78 -17.87 -5.99
C SER A 82 -9.06 -17.28 -6.59
N TYR A 83 -8.97 -16.01 -7.00
CA TYR A 83 -9.96 -15.27 -7.76
C TYR A 83 -9.29 -14.72 -9.03
N VAL A 84 -9.97 -14.81 -10.17
CA VAL A 84 -9.41 -14.38 -11.46
C VAL A 84 -10.40 -13.48 -12.19
N LEU A 85 -9.94 -12.30 -12.60
CA LEU A 85 -10.71 -11.33 -13.36
C LEU A 85 -9.95 -10.92 -14.62
N ALA A 86 -10.68 -10.56 -15.69
CA ALA A 86 -10.06 -10.05 -16.90
C ALA A 86 -9.71 -8.57 -16.71
N THR A 87 -8.45 -8.18 -16.92
CA THR A 87 -8.01 -6.78 -16.88
C THR A 87 -8.42 -6.00 -18.12
N LYS A 88 -8.90 -6.68 -19.16
CA LYS A 88 -9.40 -6.05 -20.38
C LYS A 88 -10.44 -6.90 -21.09
N PHE A 89 -11.61 -6.34 -21.38
CA PHE A 89 -12.66 -7.05 -22.13
C PHE A 89 -13.61 -6.09 -22.87
N TYR A 90 -14.34 -6.61 -23.85
CA TYR A 90 -15.30 -5.84 -24.63
C TYR A 90 -16.73 -6.13 -24.18
N THR A 91 -17.50 -5.10 -23.81
CA THR A 91 -18.89 -5.24 -23.30
C THR A 91 -19.94 -5.26 -24.41
N GLY A 92 -19.51 -5.24 -25.69
CA GLY A 92 -20.41 -5.12 -26.83
C GLY A 92 -20.53 -3.68 -27.36
N SER A 93 -20.29 -2.69 -26.51
CA SER A 93 -20.32 -1.25 -26.86
C SER A 93 -18.97 -0.55 -26.69
N GLN A 94 -18.12 -1.01 -25.75
CA GLN A 94 -16.83 -0.40 -25.47
C GLN A 94 -15.85 -1.41 -24.88
N TRP A 95 -14.56 -1.07 -24.95
CA TRP A 95 -13.51 -1.75 -24.19
C TRP A 95 -13.55 -1.26 -22.74
N VAL A 96 -13.49 -2.21 -21.82
CA VAL A 96 -13.27 -2.00 -20.39
C VAL A 96 -11.86 -2.45 -20.08
N SER A 97 -11.10 -1.66 -19.30
CA SER A 97 -9.76 -2.02 -18.82
C SER A 97 -9.64 -1.71 -17.32
N LEU A 98 -8.72 -2.40 -16.65
CA LEU A 98 -8.32 -2.09 -15.27
C LEU A 98 -7.89 -0.62 -15.19
N ASP A 99 -8.42 0.06 -14.20
CA ASP A 99 -8.13 1.46 -13.89
C ASP A 99 -7.41 1.51 -12.56
N ASP A 100 -8.14 1.31 -11.46
CA ASP A 100 -7.61 1.35 -10.10
C ASP A 100 -7.54 -0.03 -9.45
N LEU A 101 -6.55 -0.20 -8.56
CA LEU A 101 -6.41 -1.35 -7.70
C LEU A 101 -6.20 -0.86 -6.27
N ARG A 102 -7.16 -1.13 -5.40
CA ARG A 102 -7.09 -0.83 -3.97
C ARG A 102 -7.02 -2.13 -3.17
N ILE A 103 -6.15 -2.19 -2.17
CA ILE A 103 -6.03 -3.30 -1.22
C ILE A 103 -6.10 -2.71 0.19
N GLU A 104 -7.14 -3.03 0.95
CA GLU A 104 -7.34 -2.58 2.33
C GLU A 104 -7.52 -3.79 3.26
N LEU A 105 -6.50 -4.14 4.05
CA LEU A 105 -6.53 -5.36 4.87
C LEU A 105 -7.05 -5.16 6.29
N ASN A 106 -7.07 -3.90 6.74
CA ASN A 106 -7.68 -3.45 7.99
C ASN A 106 -6.98 -3.96 9.28
N GLY A 107 -5.72 -4.35 9.17
CA GLY A 107 -4.84 -4.78 10.26
C GLY A 107 -4.59 -6.29 10.36
N GLY A 108 -3.67 -6.64 11.26
CA GLY A 108 -3.07 -7.97 11.34
C GLY A 108 -1.71 -7.99 10.66
N ASP A 109 -0.86 -8.96 10.98
CA ASP A 109 0.42 -9.11 10.25
C ASP A 109 0.12 -9.58 8.82
N ASP A 110 0.17 -8.69 7.83
CA ASP A 110 -0.19 -8.96 6.44
C ASP A 110 1.01 -9.14 5.51
N HIS A 111 0.76 -9.76 4.36
CA HIS A 111 1.73 -9.84 3.28
C HIS A 111 1.05 -9.65 1.92
N VAL A 112 1.32 -8.51 1.31
CA VAL A 112 0.88 -8.15 -0.03
C VAL A 112 2.03 -8.34 -1.02
N LEU A 113 1.82 -9.20 -2.01
CA LEU A 113 2.74 -9.44 -3.12
C LEU A 113 2.09 -8.98 -4.43
N ILE A 114 2.61 -7.93 -5.05
CA ILE A 114 2.16 -7.47 -6.37
C ILE A 114 3.24 -7.75 -7.40
N ARG A 115 2.87 -8.38 -8.52
CA ARG A 115 3.84 -8.62 -9.60
C ARG A 115 3.27 -8.69 -11.00
N ASP A 116 4.08 -8.27 -11.96
CA ASP A 116 3.76 -8.27 -13.40
C ASP A 116 2.54 -7.37 -13.78
N VAL A 117 2.05 -6.53 -12.87
CA VAL A 117 0.81 -5.73 -13.03
C VAL A 117 1.07 -4.49 -13.88
N ARG A 118 0.16 -4.21 -14.84
CA ARG A 118 0.20 -3.00 -15.66
C ARG A 118 -1.14 -2.26 -15.62
N MET A 119 -1.12 -1.04 -15.11
CA MET A 119 -2.25 -0.13 -14.97
C MET A 119 -1.94 1.16 -15.73
N ASN A 120 -1.96 1.08 -17.07
CA ASN A 120 -1.56 2.17 -17.96
C ASN A 120 -2.62 2.53 -19.00
N ALA A 121 -3.88 2.21 -18.72
CA ALA A 121 -4.99 2.45 -19.62
C ALA A 121 -5.59 3.86 -19.47
N PHE A 122 -5.49 4.46 -18.27
CA PHE A 122 -6.10 5.76 -17.98
C PHE A 122 -5.19 6.65 -17.13
N THR A 123 -5.37 7.95 -17.27
CA THR A 123 -4.51 8.99 -16.66
C THR A 123 -4.67 9.16 -15.14
N HIS A 124 -5.48 8.32 -14.50
CA HIS A 124 -5.76 8.32 -13.05
C HIS A 124 -5.72 6.89 -12.52
N SER A 125 -5.08 5.98 -13.27
CA SER A 125 -4.93 4.59 -12.84
C SER A 125 -3.97 4.52 -11.66
N ASP A 126 -4.53 4.31 -10.46
CA ASP A 126 -3.86 4.39 -9.17
C ASP A 126 -3.78 3.01 -8.50
N LEU A 127 -2.67 2.76 -7.80
CA LEU A 127 -2.49 1.59 -6.93
C LEU A 127 -2.40 2.05 -5.48
N GLU A 128 -3.28 1.51 -4.63
CA GLU A 128 -3.37 1.88 -3.22
C GLU A 128 -3.31 0.62 -2.36
N ILE A 129 -2.40 0.59 -1.39
CA ILE A 129 -2.25 -0.51 -0.45
C ILE A 129 -2.27 0.04 0.97
N ARG A 130 -3.28 -0.39 1.74
CA ARG A 130 -3.38 -0.18 3.18
C ARG A 130 -3.38 -1.50 3.92
N THR A 131 -2.31 -1.75 4.63
CA THR A 131 -2.18 -2.91 5.53
C THR A 131 -2.88 -2.59 6.84
N GLY A 132 -2.50 -1.46 7.45
CA GLY A 132 -2.95 -1.03 8.76
C GLY A 132 -2.29 -1.88 9.83
N ARG A 133 -2.15 -1.36 11.07
CA ARG A 133 -1.56 -2.07 12.23
C ARG A 133 -1.28 -3.58 12.11
N GLY A 134 0.01 -3.92 12.11
CA GLY A 134 0.53 -5.27 12.11
C GLY A 134 2.04 -5.23 12.02
N ASN A 135 2.70 -6.35 11.71
CA ASN A 135 4.04 -6.31 11.11
C ASN A 135 3.86 -6.74 9.67
N ASP A 136 3.90 -5.77 8.78
CA ASP A 136 3.37 -5.91 7.44
C ASP A 136 4.47 -6.02 6.40
N ARG A 137 4.11 -6.66 5.30
CA ARG A 137 5.03 -6.86 4.20
C ARG A 137 4.41 -6.50 2.88
N ILE A 138 4.98 -5.51 2.22
CA ILE A 138 4.67 -5.19 0.84
C ILE A 138 5.85 -5.62 -0.04
N THR A 139 5.56 -6.42 -1.07
CA THR A 139 6.56 -6.86 -2.05
C THR A 139 6.04 -6.56 -3.45
N MET A 140 6.74 -5.69 -4.19
CA MET A 140 6.35 -5.31 -5.56
C MET A 140 7.43 -5.63 -6.58
N MET A 141 7.04 -6.23 -7.72
CA MET A 141 7.98 -6.61 -8.79
C MET A 141 7.38 -6.39 -10.17
N ASP A 142 8.08 -5.66 -11.03
CA ASP A 142 7.68 -5.49 -12.43
C ASP A 142 6.26 -4.91 -12.53
N VAL A 143 6.06 -3.75 -11.90
CA VAL A 143 4.76 -3.06 -11.79
C VAL A 143 4.83 -1.73 -12.54
N THR A 144 3.81 -1.43 -13.34
CA THR A 144 3.65 -0.14 -14.01
C THR A 144 2.30 0.47 -13.66
N VAL A 145 2.29 1.69 -13.13
CA VAL A 145 1.10 2.46 -12.74
C VAL A 145 1.19 3.84 -13.39
N LEU A 146 0.16 4.29 -14.09
CA LEU A 146 0.26 5.53 -14.89
C LEU A 146 0.10 6.81 -14.07
N ASN A 147 -0.59 6.76 -12.94
CA ASN A 147 -0.71 7.91 -12.05
C ASN A 147 0.05 7.63 -10.75
N ASP A 148 -0.61 7.31 -9.64
CA ASP A 148 0.05 7.27 -8.33
C ASP A 148 0.08 5.88 -7.69
N ILE A 149 1.11 5.62 -6.90
CA ILE A 149 1.17 4.51 -5.95
C ILE A 149 1.14 5.10 -4.53
N ASP A 150 0.17 4.68 -3.72
CA ASP A 150 0.03 5.06 -2.32
C ASP A 150 0.13 3.81 -1.43
N LEU A 151 1.13 3.79 -0.54
CA LEU A 151 1.39 2.72 0.43
C LEU A 151 1.32 3.31 1.84
N ASP A 152 0.45 2.77 2.69
CA ASP A 152 0.12 3.37 3.99
C ASP A 152 -0.17 2.27 5.05
N ASP A 153 0.58 2.28 6.16
CA ASP A 153 0.35 1.38 7.31
C ASP A 153 -0.53 1.98 8.45
N ASP A 154 -1.12 3.16 8.26
CA ASP A 154 -1.85 3.94 9.27
C ASP A 154 -0.96 4.37 10.45
N ALA A 155 -0.35 5.56 10.30
CA ALA A 155 0.74 6.15 11.08
C ALA A 155 0.55 6.44 12.59
N TRP A 156 -0.31 5.72 13.30
CA TRP A 156 -0.56 5.91 14.74
C TRP A 156 -0.23 4.70 15.60
N GLN A 157 0.39 3.69 15.02
CA GLN A 157 0.37 2.33 15.56
C GLN A 157 1.70 1.63 15.33
N ASP A 158 2.12 0.86 16.33
CA ASP A 158 3.42 0.18 16.30
C ASP A 158 3.34 -1.08 15.39
N GLY A 159 4.17 -1.12 14.33
CA GLY A 159 4.38 -2.23 13.41
C GLY A 159 5.81 -2.26 12.88
N ASN A 160 6.44 -3.43 12.73
CA ASN A 160 7.78 -3.49 12.11
C ASN A 160 7.64 -3.97 10.67
N ASP A 161 7.60 -3.03 9.75
CA ASP A 161 7.21 -3.29 8.38
C ASP A 161 8.40 -3.48 7.46
N TYR A 162 8.15 -4.27 6.42
CA TYR A 162 9.16 -4.56 5.41
C TYR A 162 8.59 -4.38 4.02
N TRP A 163 8.96 -3.28 3.38
CA TRP A 163 8.52 -2.93 2.05
C TRP A 163 9.69 -3.06 1.08
N TRP A 164 9.53 -3.94 0.09
CA TRP A 164 10.55 -4.20 -0.91
C TRP A 164 9.98 -4.14 -2.30
N MET A 165 10.57 -3.31 -3.15
CA MET A 165 10.10 -3.11 -4.49
C MET A 165 11.23 -3.10 -5.50
N ARG A 166 10.92 -3.63 -6.69
CA ARG A 166 11.88 -3.71 -7.78
C ARG A 166 11.24 -3.57 -9.15
N ASN A 167 11.88 -2.79 -10.03
CA ASN A 167 11.43 -2.55 -11.40
C ASN A 167 10.00 -1.98 -11.38
N ILE A 168 9.88 -0.78 -10.82
CA ILE A 168 8.62 -0.07 -10.66
C ILE A 168 8.66 1.17 -11.57
N ASP A 169 7.57 1.43 -12.29
CA ASP A 169 7.40 2.56 -13.20
C ASP A 169 6.08 3.25 -12.83
N VAL A 170 6.16 4.47 -12.32
CA VAL A 170 5.04 5.26 -11.84
C VAL A 170 5.00 6.56 -12.63
N GLY A 171 3.86 6.88 -13.26
CA GLY A 171 3.79 8.11 -14.06
C GLY A 171 3.68 9.40 -13.23
N GLY A 172 3.32 9.29 -11.96
CA GLY A 172 3.20 10.39 -11.01
C GLY A 172 4.03 10.12 -9.76
N LYS A 173 3.38 10.07 -8.59
CA LYS A 173 4.04 9.94 -7.29
C LYS A 173 3.98 8.50 -6.76
N LEU A 174 5.09 8.05 -6.17
CA LEU A 174 5.07 6.95 -5.22
C LEU A 174 5.18 7.52 -3.80
N GLU A 175 4.12 7.33 -3.01
CA GLU A 175 4.10 7.64 -1.58
C GLU A 175 4.29 6.36 -0.77
N ALA A 176 5.17 6.43 0.21
CA ALA A 176 5.37 5.36 1.17
C ALA A 176 5.35 5.92 2.59
N ASP A 177 4.22 5.75 3.30
CA ASP A 177 4.07 6.09 4.72
C ASP A 177 4.05 4.80 5.56
N MET A 178 5.20 4.47 6.14
CA MET A 178 5.38 3.22 6.89
C MET A 178 4.81 3.27 8.31
N GLY A 179 4.35 4.44 8.77
CA GLY A 179 3.81 4.59 10.11
C GLY A 179 4.86 4.53 11.22
N ASP A 180 4.53 3.96 12.38
CA ASP A 180 5.49 3.88 13.50
C ASP A 180 6.05 2.46 13.64
N GLY A 181 7.36 2.34 13.82
CA GLY A 181 8.00 1.11 14.28
C GLY A 181 9.38 0.93 13.68
N PHE A 182 9.94 -0.29 13.75
CA PHE A 182 11.29 -0.53 13.22
C PHE A 182 11.20 -0.97 11.76
N ASP A 183 11.21 0.01 10.87
CA ASP A 183 10.75 -0.17 9.51
C ASP A 183 11.89 -0.35 8.51
N THR A 184 11.55 -0.98 7.39
CA THR A 184 12.49 -1.18 6.29
C THR A 184 11.83 -0.92 4.95
N PHE A 185 12.28 0.15 4.30
CA PHE A 185 11.93 0.46 2.92
C PHE A 185 13.11 0.16 1.99
N VAL A 186 12.87 -0.63 0.94
CA VAL A 186 13.88 -0.93 -0.07
C VAL A 186 13.28 -0.80 -1.46
N ALA A 187 13.76 0.18 -2.23
CA ALA A 187 13.40 0.35 -3.63
C ALA A 187 14.61 0.14 -4.54
N SER A 188 14.39 -0.52 -5.67
CA SER A 188 15.43 -0.72 -6.68
C SER A 188 14.90 -0.62 -8.09
N TYR A 189 15.51 0.20 -8.95
CA TYR A 189 15.04 0.43 -10.32
C TYR A 189 13.59 0.95 -10.32
N LEU A 190 13.39 2.10 -9.69
CA LEU A 190 12.13 2.84 -9.64
C LEU A 190 12.26 4.08 -10.52
N ASP A 191 11.29 4.28 -11.40
CA ASP A 191 11.11 5.48 -12.22
C ASP A 191 9.78 6.12 -11.77
N ALA A 192 9.80 7.39 -11.38
CA ALA A 192 8.62 8.15 -10.98
C ALA A 192 8.81 9.65 -11.23
N ASP A 193 7.73 10.43 -11.27
CA ASP A 193 7.90 11.89 -11.16
C ASP A 193 8.39 12.20 -9.73
N HIS A 194 7.70 11.69 -8.71
CA HIS A 194 8.03 11.96 -7.31
C HIS A 194 8.16 10.65 -6.50
N LEU A 195 9.13 10.59 -5.60
CA LEU A 195 9.22 9.56 -4.57
C LEU A 195 9.25 10.23 -3.19
N ASP A 196 8.22 9.96 -2.39
CA ASP A 196 8.11 10.42 -1.02
C ASP A 196 8.14 9.21 -0.08
N VAL A 197 9.09 9.18 0.87
CA VAL A 197 9.22 8.12 1.88
C VAL A 197 9.17 8.75 3.26
N ASN A 198 8.21 8.34 4.08
CA ASN A 198 8.14 8.65 5.50
C ASN A 198 8.25 7.33 6.29
N SER A 199 9.34 7.17 7.04
CA SER A 199 9.53 5.97 7.88
C SER A 199 8.94 6.11 9.27
N GLY A 200 8.61 7.34 9.69
CA GLY A 200 7.99 7.64 10.97
C GLY A 200 8.91 7.47 12.18
N ARG A 201 8.48 6.78 13.23
CA ARG A 201 9.22 6.76 14.51
C ARG A 201 9.90 5.42 14.71
N HIS A 202 10.99 5.46 15.49
CA HIS A 202 11.92 4.37 15.84
C HIS A 202 13.01 4.21 14.79
N ASN A 203 13.84 3.17 14.91
CA ASN A 203 15.05 3.09 14.10
C ASN A 203 14.75 2.39 12.78
N ASP A 204 14.84 3.16 11.70
CA ASP A 204 14.41 2.76 10.37
C ASP A 204 15.57 2.56 9.42
N TYR A 205 15.28 1.80 8.36
CA TYR A 205 16.22 1.57 7.28
C TYR A 205 15.58 1.82 5.92
N VAL A 206 16.05 2.87 5.25
CA VAL A 206 15.66 3.21 3.88
C VAL A 206 16.84 2.94 2.94
N SER A 207 16.61 2.13 1.89
CA SER A 207 17.62 1.78 0.89
C SER A 207 17.10 2.02 -0.52
N LEU A 208 17.72 2.96 -1.20
CA LEU A 208 17.37 3.39 -2.55
C LEU A 208 18.49 3.02 -3.51
N PHE A 209 18.17 2.29 -4.57
CA PHE A 209 19.15 1.85 -5.56
C PHE A 209 18.65 2.03 -6.99
N GLY A 210 19.33 2.85 -7.79
CA GLY A 210 18.93 3.01 -9.19
C GLY A 210 17.53 3.64 -9.32
N ILE A 211 17.26 4.65 -8.51
CA ILE A 211 16.03 5.44 -8.59
C ILE A 211 16.22 6.56 -9.62
N ASP A 212 15.23 6.85 -10.44
CA ASP A 212 15.20 7.96 -11.39
C ASP A 212 13.92 8.76 -11.13
N VAL A 213 14.04 9.94 -10.53
CA VAL A 213 12.90 10.78 -10.17
C VAL A 213 13.13 12.25 -10.46
N ASP A 214 12.06 13.04 -10.61
CA ASP A 214 12.18 14.49 -10.61
C ASP A 214 12.36 15.01 -9.16
N GLU A 215 11.54 14.52 -8.22
CA GLU A 215 11.58 14.91 -6.80
C GLU A 215 11.76 13.68 -5.90
N LEU A 216 12.73 13.76 -5.00
CA LEU A 216 12.99 12.77 -3.96
C LEU A 216 12.84 13.42 -2.58
N ASP A 217 11.87 12.99 -1.80
CA ASP A 217 11.69 13.38 -0.40
C ASP A 217 11.82 12.12 0.49
N VAL A 218 12.74 12.16 1.45
CA VAL A 218 12.90 11.09 2.45
C VAL A 218 12.91 11.73 3.83
N GLN A 219 11.94 11.36 4.65
CA GLN A 219 11.79 11.79 6.04
C GLN A 219 11.92 10.58 6.96
N LEU A 220 12.99 10.55 7.76
CA LEU A 220 13.24 9.49 8.74
C LEU A 220 12.66 9.82 10.13
N SER A 221 12.24 11.07 10.34
CA SER A 221 11.44 11.50 11.48
C SER A 221 12.15 11.37 12.85
N SER A 222 12.00 10.29 13.62
CA SER A 222 12.70 10.20 14.93
C SER A 222 13.18 8.79 15.21
N GLY A 223 14.46 8.63 15.50
CA GLY A 223 15.07 7.32 15.56
C GLY A 223 16.57 7.43 15.36
N ASN A 224 17.27 6.31 15.52
CA ASN A 224 18.64 6.26 15.00
C ASN A 224 18.58 5.59 13.63
N ASP A 225 18.35 6.40 12.60
CA ASP A 225 17.93 5.95 11.29
C ASP A 225 19.10 5.78 10.34
N ARG A 226 18.82 5.05 9.26
CA ARG A 226 19.80 4.86 8.20
C ARG A 226 19.17 4.97 6.82
N LEU A 227 19.62 5.97 6.09
CA LEU A 227 19.40 6.09 4.65
C LEU A 227 20.64 5.65 3.88
N ARG A 228 20.45 4.72 2.95
CA ARG A 228 21.44 4.35 1.92
C ARG A 228 20.90 4.71 0.55
N ILE A 229 21.68 5.45 -0.24
CA ILE A 229 21.32 5.77 -1.63
C ILE A 229 22.50 5.62 -2.58
N ASP A 230 22.33 4.76 -3.58
CA ASP A 230 23.33 4.49 -4.62
C ASP A 230 22.71 4.47 -6.02
N ALA A 231 23.52 4.85 -7.01
CA ALA A 231 23.16 4.78 -8.43
C ALA A 231 21.87 5.52 -8.81
N SER A 232 21.42 6.49 -8.02
CA SER A 232 20.13 7.17 -8.21
C SER A 232 20.30 8.58 -8.78
N ASP A 233 19.32 9.02 -9.55
CA ASP A 233 19.20 10.39 -10.09
C ASP A 233 17.94 11.07 -9.55
N ALA A 234 18.05 12.36 -9.27
CA ALA A 234 16.98 13.21 -8.77
C ALA A 234 17.22 14.64 -9.23
N VAL A 235 16.20 15.33 -9.76
CA VAL A 235 16.34 16.76 -10.10
C VAL A 235 16.37 17.60 -8.83
N PHE A 236 15.47 17.29 -7.89
CA PHE A 236 15.41 17.83 -6.54
C PHE A 236 15.44 16.68 -5.55
N ALA A 237 16.22 16.84 -4.49
CA ALA A 237 16.27 15.90 -3.39
C ALA A 237 16.23 16.68 -2.07
N ASP A 238 15.42 16.20 -1.14
CA ASP A 238 15.35 16.58 0.25
C ASP A 238 15.46 15.30 1.09
N LEU A 239 16.52 15.20 1.89
CA LEU A 239 16.80 14.02 2.69
C LEU A 239 16.91 14.47 4.15
N ASP A 240 15.92 14.16 4.96
CA ASP A 240 15.85 14.58 6.36
C ASP A 240 16.04 13.37 7.28
N GLY A 241 17.14 13.38 8.04
CA GLY A 241 17.40 12.38 9.08
C GLY A 241 16.47 12.54 10.28
N GLY A 242 15.97 13.74 10.53
CA GLY A 242 15.05 14.03 11.61
C GLY A 242 15.74 14.18 12.97
N ALA A 243 15.29 13.44 13.96
CA ALA A 243 15.76 13.55 15.34
C ALA A 243 16.50 12.29 15.79
N ASP A 244 17.51 12.51 16.65
CA ASP A 244 18.39 11.53 17.27
C ASP A 244 19.71 11.32 16.49
N ASP A 245 20.24 10.09 16.34
CA ASP A 245 21.58 9.86 15.74
C ASP A 245 21.46 9.13 14.38
N ASP A 246 21.49 9.88 13.28
CA ASP A 246 21.16 9.40 11.94
C ASP A 246 22.37 9.20 11.03
N VAL A 247 22.19 8.28 10.08
CA VAL A 247 23.26 7.85 9.17
C VAL A 247 22.85 7.92 7.70
N LEU A 248 23.56 8.74 6.94
CA LEU A 248 23.51 8.77 5.48
C LEU A 248 24.70 8.02 4.88
N ASP A 249 24.42 7.04 4.01
CA ASP A 249 25.43 6.25 3.28
C ASP A 249 25.28 6.44 1.76
N VAL A 250 26.21 7.19 1.19
CA VAL A 250 26.26 7.59 -0.23
C VAL A 250 27.59 7.18 -0.89
N ASN A 251 28.25 6.15 -0.36
CA ASN A 251 29.57 5.67 -0.82
C ASN A 251 29.56 5.03 -2.23
N GLY A 252 28.46 5.12 -2.97
CA GLY A 252 28.37 4.67 -4.35
C GLY A 252 29.41 5.37 -5.24
N THR A 253 30.26 4.60 -5.92
CA THR A 253 31.29 5.16 -6.83
C THR A 253 31.16 4.61 -8.24
N GLY A 254 31.62 5.38 -9.23
CA GLY A 254 31.60 4.97 -10.63
C GLY A 254 30.18 4.75 -11.15
N PHE A 255 29.86 3.53 -11.58
CA PHE A 255 28.51 3.16 -12.02
C PHE A 255 27.47 3.25 -10.89
N TYR A 256 27.91 3.22 -9.63
CA TYR A 256 27.04 3.31 -8.46
C TYR A 256 26.96 4.73 -7.89
N ALA A 257 27.56 5.73 -8.55
CA ALA A 257 27.46 7.11 -8.09
C ALA A 257 26.05 7.68 -8.35
N ASN A 258 25.57 8.53 -7.45
CA ASN A 258 24.33 9.26 -7.63
C ASN A 258 24.49 10.38 -8.68
N GLY A 259 23.44 10.67 -9.43
CA GLY A 259 23.33 11.77 -10.40
C GLY A 259 23.21 13.14 -9.74
N PHE A 260 22.88 13.18 -8.45
CA PHE A 260 22.77 14.38 -7.63
C PHE A 260 23.72 14.35 -6.42
N ASN A 261 23.88 15.50 -5.75
CA ASN A 261 24.71 15.62 -4.55
C ASN A 261 23.89 15.34 -3.29
N ALA A 262 23.76 14.07 -2.91
CA ALA A 262 23.01 13.65 -1.73
C ALA A 262 23.48 14.31 -0.42
N VAL A 263 24.78 14.59 -0.26
CA VAL A 263 25.32 15.28 0.94
C VAL A 263 24.89 16.75 1.01
N ALA A 264 24.61 17.38 -0.13
CA ALA A 264 24.10 18.76 -0.15
C ALA A 264 22.58 18.84 -0.07
N ALA A 265 21.89 17.74 -0.33
CA ALA A 265 20.45 17.57 -0.19
C ALA A 265 20.04 17.09 1.21
N SER A 266 21.01 16.72 2.05
CA SER A 266 20.75 16.15 3.36
C SER A 266 20.74 17.20 4.47
N ASP A 267 19.72 17.14 5.33
CA ASP A 267 19.65 17.82 6.62
C ASP A 267 19.54 16.78 7.76
N ASP A 268 19.95 17.19 8.96
CA ASP A 268 19.81 16.42 10.20
C ASP A 268 20.38 14.97 10.17
N PHE A 269 21.56 14.80 9.53
CA PHE A 269 22.37 13.57 9.65
C PHE A 269 23.67 13.81 10.44
N GLU A 270 23.87 13.08 11.55
CA GLU A 270 25.08 13.15 12.38
C GLU A 270 26.28 12.47 11.70
N THR A 271 26.02 11.41 10.93
CA THR A 271 27.06 10.62 10.27
C THR A 271 26.79 10.47 8.78
N ILE A 272 27.71 10.98 7.96
CA ILE A 272 27.66 10.85 6.50
C ILE A 272 28.87 10.05 6.01
N TYR A 273 28.62 8.97 5.28
CA TYR A 273 29.63 8.24 4.53
C TYR A 273 29.53 8.56 3.03
N SER A 274 30.58 9.19 2.47
CA SER A 274 30.64 9.68 1.08
C SER A 274 32.02 9.53 0.47
#